data_AF-A0A536YFX2-F1
#
_entry.id   AF-A0A536YFX2-F1
#
_cell.length_a   1.000
_cell.length_b   1.000
_cell.length_c   1.000
_cell.angle_alpha   90.00
_cell.angle_beta   90.00
_cell.angle_gamma   90.00
#
_symmetry.space_group_name_H-M   'P 1'
#
loop_
_entity.id
_entity.type
_entity.pdbx_description
1 polymer ?
#
loop_
_entity_poly.entity_id
_entity_poly.type
_entity_poly.pdbx_seq_one_letter_code
_entity_poly.pdbx_strand_id
1 'polypeptide(L)'
;MMRHRQRGAALILLLVVLALGGTWYLISRIHERSADFTARNRQHNAALLAEAKRALVGYVAHQAAVSGENNPGAFLCPEAPANVGTGNEGIASGNCSLPAVGRLPWKTIGIEKLTDAGGEPLWYVVASGWAKPSAVGTTVINSNCTDPASGMACFSGQLTVDGQPNAAVALIIAPGPAMKVQASAGCNARNQSRLAPAPTMDPLDYLECFNAVTYTFVTAAPSASFNDQVVKVTAAEVLPLIEGAVADRFSREFGAQMKTAYSGGIWPAAPVLPFAVPFNGDVTTSPRNKLQGASGITAGLLPSSYAFAGPCSCDTGVSAPCFCKANSQGQRSLELCNTTDPRCDSGFVSWRISGACGAANCTTVTRTAGAALHSYNCTVSGTPSTLTCNINGSALLSDPGMSISLDAVANNAGMTLRQASSPTGTSQAPQITGVDTSFNNPFGYTVTAGTLNSDGSATVRVNAQFAAGSGSILLLLSGLTCGLLGLLCLQYTISVPMAILADHALIDPTNSQYGWLYRNRWQEVSYYAIAPGIAPSGARSCTTSTSCLQVNYSPDAGKHRGILVIGGQKLATLDGSGNPYTQVRPATAAKDILDDLNANGASTYELRSPTLVINRSFNDHFAVIDKN
;
A
#
# COMPACT_ATOMS: atom_id res chain seq x y z
N MET A 1 -28.20 -94.58 -34.46
CA MET A 1 -28.48 -93.15 -34.76
C MET A 1 -29.75 -92.74 -34.01
N MET A 2 -29.64 -92.05 -32.87
CA MET A 2 -30.79 -91.46 -32.17
C MET A 2 -30.83 -89.96 -32.45
N ARG A 3 -31.97 -89.46 -32.94
CA ARG A 3 -32.21 -88.04 -33.21
C ARG A 3 -33.48 -87.64 -32.44
N HIS A 4 -33.32 -87.15 -31.22
CA HIS A 4 -34.44 -86.62 -30.42
C HIS A 4 -34.62 -85.12 -30.65
N ARG A 5 -35.90 -84.73 -30.75
CA ARG A 5 -36.46 -83.38 -30.95
C ARG A 5 -35.92 -82.35 -29.94
N GLN A 6 -35.13 -81.39 -30.39
CA GLN A 6 -34.95 -80.09 -29.74
C GLN A 6 -35.59 -79.01 -30.62
N ARG A 7 -36.86 -78.67 -30.40
CA ARG A 7 -37.54 -77.55 -31.09
C ARG A 7 -38.20 -76.53 -30.15
N GLY A 8 -38.16 -76.74 -28.83
CA GLY A 8 -38.67 -75.77 -27.83
C GLY A 8 -37.59 -74.89 -27.20
N ALA A 9 -36.42 -75.46 -26.86
CA ALA A 9 -35.36 -74.73 -26.15
C ALA A 9 -34.71 -73.61 -26.97
N ALA A 10 -34.60 -73.77 -28.29
CA ALA A 10 -34.01 -72.76 -29.18
C ALA A 10 -34.82 -71.46 -29.24
N LEU A 11 -36.15 -71.55 -29.16
CA LEU A 11 -37.05 -70.40 -29.25
C LEU A 11 -37.05 -69.61 -27.91
N ILE A 12 -36.95 -70.33 -26.79
CA ILE A 12 -36.77 -69.72 -25.46
C ILE A 12 -35.40 -69.03 -25.37
N LEU A 13 -34.33 -69.67 -25.84
CA LEU A 13 -32.99 -69.08 -25.89
C LEU A 13 -32.95 -67.81 -26.76
N LEU A 14 -33.59 -67.83 -27.93
CA LEU A 14 -33.70 -66.65 -28.80
C LEU A 14 -34.45 -65.51 -28.09
N LEU A 15 -35.54 -65.81 -27.41
CA LEU A 15 -36.36 -64.83 -26.70
C LEU A 15 -35.61 -64.23 -25.50
N VAL A 16 -34.82 -65.05 -24.78
CA VAL A 16 -33.93 -64.58 -23.72
C VAL A 16 -32.83 -63.67 -24.28
N VAL A 17 -32.21 -64.03 -25.40
CA VAL A 17 -31.17 -63.18 -26.04
C VAL A 17 -31.76 -61.85 -26.52
N LEU A 18 -32.96 -61.87 -27.12
CA LEU A 18 -33.66 -60.64 -27.54
C LEU A 18 -34.09 -59.79 -26.35
N ALA A 19 -34.58 -60.40 -25.26
CA ALA A 19 -34.97 -59.69 -24.06
C ALA A 19 -33.75 -59.04 -23.37
N LEU A 20 -32.64 -59.78 -23.24
CA LEU A 20 -31.38 -59.26 -22.67
C LEU A 20 -30.76 -58.19 -23.57
N GLY A 21 -30.76 -58.38 -24.89
CA GLY A 21 -30.26 -57.41 -25.86
C GLY A 21 -31.09 -56.12 -25.91
N GLY A 22 -32.42 -56.24 -25.87
CA GLY A 22 -33.34 -55.11 -25.80
C GLY A 22 -33.24 -54.34 -24.48
N THR A 23 -33.10 -55.06 -23.36
CA THR A 23 -32.88 -54.46 -22.04
C THR A 23 -31.54 -53.73 -21.98
N TRP A 24 -30.47 -54.34 -22.49
CA TRP A 24 -29.15 -53.71 -22.58
C TRP A 24 -29.19 -52.44 -23.46
N TYR A 25 -29.83 -52.49 -24.62
CA TYR A 25 -29.98 -51.33 -25.50
C TYR A 25 -30.75 -50.17 -24.84
N LEU A 26 -31.87 -50.47 -24.17
CA LEU A 26 -32.65 -49.46 -23.45
C LEU A 26 -31.86 -48.85 -22.28
N ILE A 27 -31.13 -49.68 -21.52
CA ILE A 27 -30.26 -49.23 -20.44
C ILE A 27 -29.16 -48.32 -20.97
N SER A 28 -28.50 -48.68 -22.08
CA SER A 28 -27.46 -47.84 -22.71
C SER A 28 -28.02 -46.47 -23.15
N ARG A 29 -29.22 -46.43 -23.75
CA ARG A 29 -29.88 -45.17 -24.14
C ARG A 29 -30.30 -44.30 -22.94
N ILE A 30 -30.68 -44.91 -21.82
CA ILE A 30 -30.99 -44.20 -20.57
C ILE A 30 -29.72 -43.62 -19.94
N HIS A 31 -28.62 -44.37 -19.96
CA HIS A 31 -27.32 -43.87 -19.48
C HIS A 31 -26.82 -42.70 -20.33
N GLU A 32 -26.94 -42.76 -21.66
CA GLU A 32 -26.60 -41.66 -22.56
C GLU A 32 -27.42 -40.40 -22.23
N ARG A 33 -28.75 -40.51 -22.12
CA ARG A 33 -29.60 -39.36 -21.75
C ARG A 33 -29.30 -38.82 -20.35
N SER A 34 -29.01 -39.69 -19.39
CA SER A 34 -28.69 -39.27 -18.02
C SER A 34 -27.34 -38.56 -17.95
N ALA A 35 -26.37 -39.01 -18.75
CA ALA A 35 -25.10 -38.32 -18.95
C ALA A 35 -25.31 -36.94 -19.59
N ASP A 36 -26.20 -36.82 -20.58
CA ASP A 36 -26.55 -35.54 -21.23
C ASP A 36 -27.20 -34.53 -20.26
N PHE A 37 -28.08 -34.98 -19.36
CA PHE A 37 -28.65 -34.10 -18.33
C PHE A 37 -27.59 -33.64 -17.33
N THR A 38 -26.75 -34.57 -16.87
CA THR A 38 -25.64 -34.23 -15.97
C THR A 38 -24.72 -33.21 -16.64
N ALA A 39 -24.30 -33.47 -17.88
CA ALA A 39 -23.43 -32.58 -18.65
C ALA A 39 -24.05 -31.18 -18.83
N ARG A 40 -25.35 -31.10 -19.16
CA ARG A 40 -26.07 -29.81 -19.27
C ARG A 40 -26.13 -29.05 -17.95
N ASN A 41 -26.46 -29.73 -16.85
CA ASN A 41 -26.46 -29.12 -15.52
C ASN A 41 -25.07 -28.60 -15.15
N ARG A 42 -24.02 -29.37 -15.48
CA ARG A 42 -22.64 -28.93 -15.25
C ARG A 42 -22.27 -27.72 -16.10
N GLN A 43 -22.70 -27.68 -17.35
CA GLN A 43 -22.45 -26.55 -18.24
C GLN A 43 -23.18 -25.28 -17.76
N HIS A 44 -24.41 -25.42 -17.28
CA HIS A 44 -25.17 -24.32 -16.69
C HIS A 44 -24.45 -23.75 -15.45
N ASN A 45 -24.09 -24.61 -14.50
CA ASN A 45 -23.35 -24.21 -13.30
C ASN A 45 -22.00 -23.56 -13.65
N ALA A 46 -21.27 -24.09 -14.63
CA ALA A 46 -20.01 -23.50 -15.08
C ALA A 46 -20.17 -22.06 -15.61
N ALA A 47 -21.27 -21.76 -16.32
CA ALA A 47 -21.56 -20.42 -16.79
C ALA A 47 -21.85 -19.45 -15.63
N LEU A 48 -22.67 -19.88 -14.67
CA LEU A 48 -22.99 -19.10 -13.47
C LEU A 48 -21.76 -18.84 -12.59
N LEU A 49 -20.93 -19.86 -12.38
CA LEU A 49 -19.68 -19.75 -11.63
C LEU A 49 -18.70 -18.79 -12.32
N ALA A 50 -18.63 -18.81 -13.65
CA ALA A 50 -17.80 -17.88 -14.42
C ALA A 50 -18.30 -16.43 -14.30
N GLU A 51 -19.62 -16.22 -14.33
CA GLU A 51 -20.23 -14.90 -14.11
C GLU A 51 -19.97 -14.38 -12.69
N ALA A 52 -20.25 -15.19 -11.67
CA ALA A 52 -20.00 -14.87 -10.28
C ALA A 52 -18.52 -14.56 -10.02
N LYS A 53 -17.59 -15.33 -10.61
CA LYS A 53 -16.15 -15.09 -10.49
C LYS A 53 -15.76 -13.74 -11.11
N ARG A 54 -16.24 -13.43 -12.31
CA ARG A 54 -15.97 -12.14 -12.97
C ARG A 54 -16.51 -10.97 -12.15
N ALA A 55 -17.72 -11.08 -11.62
CA ALA A 55 -18.33 -10.05 -10.79
C ALA A 55 -17.57 -9.83 -9.47
N LEU A 56 -17.21 -10.92 -8.77
CA LEU A 56 -16.42 -10.84 -7.54
C LEU A 56 -15.06 -10.17 -7.78
N VAL A 57 -14.33 -10.63 -8.80
CA VAL A 57 -13.02 -10.10 -9.15
C VAL A 57 -13.12 -8.63 -9.62
N GLY A 58 -14.13 -8.30 -10.41
CA GLY A 58 -14.41 -6.94 -10.85
C GLY A 58 -14.76 -6.01 -9.67
N TYR A 59 -15.55 -6.50 -8.71
CA TYR A 59 -15.86 -5.76 -7.49
C TYR A 59 -14.59 -5.47 -6.67
N VAL A 60 -13.72 -6.46 -6.46
CA VAL A 60 -12.47 -6.29 -5.71
C VAL A 60 -11.55 -5.26 -6.37
N ALA A 61 -11.39 -5.33 -7.69
CA ALA A 61 -10.61 -4.36 -8.45
C ALA A 61 -11.23 -2.95 -8.39
N HIS A 62 -12.54 -2.84 -8.54
CA HIS A 62 -13.25 -1.57 -8.39
C HIS A 62 -13.03 -0.96 -7.00
N GLN A 63 -13.21 -1.74 -5.92
CA GLN A 63 -13.00 -1.26 -4.55
C GLN A 63 -11.56 -0.79 -4.31
N ALA A 64 -10.56 -1.43 -4.92
CA ALA A 64 -9.18 -0.98 -4.83
C ALA A 64 -8.97 0.44 -5.42
N ALA A 65 -9.78 0.83 -6.40
CA ALA A 65 -9.74 2.16 -7.03
C ALA A 65 -10.54 3.25 -6.29
N VAL A 66 -11.40 2.86 -5.34
CA VAL A 66 -12.30 3.77 -4.61
C VAL A 66 -11.54 4.62 -3.59
N SER A 67 -11.82 5.92 -3.59
CA SER A 67 -11.30 6.86 -2.60
C SER A 67 -11.75 6.54 -1.18
N GLY A 68 -10.82 6.59 -0.23
CA GLY A 68 -11.09 6.27 1.18
C GLY A 68 -11.10 4.77 1.52
N GLU A 69 -10.97 3.86 0.54
CA GLU A 69 -10.72 2.45 0.85
C GLU A 69 -9.30 2.30 1.43
N ASN A 70 -9.21 1.67 2.60
CA ASN A 70 -7.97 1.52 3.35
C ASN A 70 -7.27 0.16 3.12
N ASN A 71 -7.91 -0.77 2.42
CA ASN A 71 -7.43 -2.12 2.14
C ASN A 71 -7.69 -2.47 0.66
N PRO A 72 -7.03 -1.78 -0.28
CA PRO A 72 -7.17 -2.09 -1.70
C PRO A 72 -6.85 -3.57 -1.97
N GLY A 73 -7.75 -4.25 -2.68
CA GLY A 73 -7.62 -5.67 -2.99
C GLY A 73 -8.23 -6.62 -1.96
N ALA A 74 -8.73 -6.12 -0.83
CA ALA A 74 -9.42 -6.94 0.14
C ALA A 74 -10.76 -7.44 -0.42
N PHE A 75 -10.95 -8.75 -0.32
CA PHE A 75 -12.22 -9.39 -0.56
C PHE A 75 -13.19 -9.10 0.58
N LEU A 76 -14.47 -9.08 0.23
CA LEU A 76 -15.58 -8.96 1.16
C LEU A 76 -15.82 -10.29 1.91
N CYS A 77 -16.50 -10.20 3.04
CA CYS A 77 -17.00 -11.39 3.74
C CYS A 77 -18.20 -12.00 3.02
N PRO A 78 -18.51 -13.29 3.24
CA PRO A 78 -19.76 -13.87 2.77
C PRO A 78 -20.99 -13.08 3.22
N GLU A 79 -22.13 -13.38 2.59
CA GLU A 79 -23.42 -12.81 2.97
C GLU A 79 -23.63 -12.92 4.48
N ALA A 80 -24.09 -11.84 5.11
CA ALA A 80 -24.39 -11.87 6.53
C ALA A 80 -25.48 -12.93 6.80
N PRO A 81 -25.24 -13.90 7.69
CA PRO A 81 -26.20 -14.98 7.94
C PRO A 81 -27.59 -14.46 8.36
N ALA A 82 -27.66 -13.36 9.11
CA ALA A 82 -28.95 -12.78 9.51
C ALA A 82 -29.77 -12.16 8.34
N ASN A 83 -29.16 -11.94 7.17
CA ASN A 83 -29.83 -11.33 6.02
C ASN A 83 -30.57 -12.35 5.14
N VAL A 84 -30.29 -13.64 5.29
CA VAL A 84 -30.84 -14.70 4.45
C VAL A 84 -32.36 -14.77 4.56
N GLY A 85 -33.06 -14.72 3.43
CA GLY A 85 -34.53 -14.72 3.39
C GLY A 85 -35.19 -13.40 3.80
N THR A 86 -34.41 -12.34 4.02
CA THR A 86 -34.91 -10.98 4.32
C THR A 86 -34.80 -10.06 3.10
N GLY A 87 -35.32 -8.83 3.18
CA GLY A 87 -35.10 -7.81 2.13
C GLY A 87 -33.61 -7.46 1.90
N ASN A 88 -32.76 -7.74 2.89
CA ASN A 88 -31.32 -7.54 2.85
C ASN A 88 -30.56 -8.76 2.31
N GLU A 89 -31.25 -9.80 1.83
CA GLU A 89 -30.62 -10.99 1.25
C GLU A 89 -29.61 -10.58 0.16
N GLY A 90 -28.46 -11.25 0.15
CA GLY A 90 -27.32 -10.99 -0.75
C GLY A 90 -26.38 -9.88 -0.31
N ILE A 91 -26.58 -9.27 0.87
CA ILE A 91 -25.65 -8.25 1.40
C ILE A 91 -24.53 -8.92 2.22
N ALA A 92 -23.28 -8.60 1.89
CA ALA A 92 -22.09 -9.07 2.57
C ALA A 92 -22.08 -8.63 4.03
N SER A 93 -21.52 -9.48 4.89
CA SER A 93 -21.21 -9.07 6.26
C SER A 93 -20.11 -7.99 6.25
N GLY A 94 -20.20 -7.01 7.16
CA GLY A 94 -19.16 -5.98 7.31
C GLY A 94 -17.82 -6.53 7.82
N ASN A 95 -17.85 -7.69 8.50
CA ASN A 95 -16.68 -8.44 8.94
C ASN A 95 -17.03 -9.94 9.09
N CYS A 96 -16.00 -10.78 9.25
CA CYS A 96 -16.16 -12.22 9.42
C CYS A 96 -14.94 -12.82 10.10
N SER A 97 -15.15 -13.93 10.81
CA SER A 97 -14.06 -14.79 11.26
C SER A 97 -13.44 -15.49 10.06
N LEU A 98 -12.12 -15.35 9.90
CA LEU A 98 -11.41 -15.81 8.72
C LEU A 98 -10.62 -17.11 8.96
N PRO A 99 -10.48 -18.00 7.96
CA PRO A 99 -11.18 -17.99 6.67
C PRO A 99 -12.70 -18.10 6.86
N ALA A 100 -13.48 -17.47 5.98
CA ALA A 100 -14.93 -17.44 6.12
C ALA A 100 -15.61 -18.25 5.01
N VAL A 101 -16.65 -18.99 5.38
CA VAL A 101 -17.49 -19.80 4.48
C VAL A 101 -18.93 -19.36 4.65
N GLY A 102 -19.61 -19.07 3.55
CA GLY A 102 -21.02 -18.66 3.57
C GLY A 102 -21.59 -18.51 2.17
N ARG A 103 -22.77 -17.90 2.03
CA ARG A 103 -23.34 -17.66 0.70
C ARG A 103 -22.67 -16.49 0.00
N LEU A 104 -22.65 -16.53 -1.33
CA LEU A 104 -22.16 -15.43 -2.16
C LEU A 104 -23.07 -14.20 -1.97
N PRO A 105 -22.53 -13.04 -1.57
CA PRO A 105 -23.31 -11.82 -1.40
C PRO A 105 -23.52 -11.11 -2.73
N TRP A 106 -24.33 -11.74 -3.58
CA TRP A 106 -24.67 -11.33 -4.94
C TRP A 106 -25.07 -9.85 -5.06
N LYS A 107 -25.86 -9.33 -4.11
CA LYS A 107 -26.32 -7.93 -4.10
C LYS A 107 -25.18 -6.96 -3.88
N THR A 108 -24.21 -7.31 -3.03
CA THR A 108 -23.03 -6.46 -2.76
C THR A 108 -22.10 -6.39 -3.97
N ILE A 109 -21.89 -7.51 -4.65
CA ILE A 109 -21.04 -7.57 -5.85
C ILE A 109 -21.78 -7.15 -7.14
N GLY A 110 -23.05 -6.77 -7.04
CA GLY A 110 -23.81 -6.13 -8.13
C GLY A 110 -24.34 -7.08 -9.21
N ILE A 111 -24.62 -8.35 -8.87
CA ILE A 111 -25.26 -9.31 -9.79
C ILE A 111 -26.61 -9.77 -9.25
N GLU A 112 -27.40 -10.46 -10.07
CA GLU A 112 -28.64 -11.10 -9.64
C GLU A 112 -28.35 -12.34 -8.76
N LYS A 113 -29.36 -12.82 -8.03
CA LYS A 113 -29.25 -14.04 -7.23
C LYS A 113 -29.16 -15.25 -8.15
N LEU A 114 -27.94 -15.72 -8.39
CA LEU A 114 -27.70 -16.94 -9.17
C LEU A 114 -27.98 -18.20 -8.33
N THR A 115 -28.72 -19.14 -8.91
CA THR A 115 -28.97 -20.47 -8.35
C THR A 115 -28.47 -21.52 -9.31
N ASP A 116 -27.84 -22.57 -8.79
CA ASP A 116 -27.35 -23.67 -9.61
C ASP A 116 -28.49 -24.53 -10.19
N ALA A 117 -28.12 -25.56 -10.97
CA ALA A 117 -29.07 -26.49 -11.58
C ALA A 117 -29.87 -27.33 -10.55
N GLY A 118 -29.44 -27.38 -9.29
CA GLY A 118 -30.18 -27.97 -8.17
C GLY A 118 -31.15 -26.99 -7.49
N GLY A 119 -31.15 -25.72 -7.88
CA GLY A 119 -31.94 -24.65 -7.27
C GLY A 119 -31.27 -24.00 -6.06
N GLU A 120 -30.00 -24.29 -5.80
CA GLU A 120 -29.28 -23.82 -4.62
C GLU A 120 -28.51 -22.52 -4.92
N PRO A 121 -28.54 -21.52 -4.02
CA PRO A 121 -27.69 -20.33 -4.14
C PRO A 121 -26.20 -20.69 -4.11
N LEU A 122 -25.37 -19.90 -4.80
CA LEU A 122 -23.92 -20.09 -4.78
C LEU A 122 -23.31 -19.82 -3.41
N TRP A 123 -22.34 -20.64 -3.03
CA TRP A 123 -21.50 -20.48 -1.86
C TRP A 123 -20.19 -19.79 -2.19
N TYR A 124 -19.61 -19.16 -1.18
CA TYR A 124 -18.42 -18.33 -1.27
C TYR A 124 -17.52 -18.58 -0.07
N VAL A 125 -16.23 -18.76 -0.36
CA VAL A 125 -15.17 -18.90 0.64
C VAL A 125 -14.14 -17.83 0.41
N VAL A 126 -13.68 -17.19 1.49
CA VAL A 126 -12.59 -16.22 1.45
C VAL A 126 -11.47 -16.59 2.39
N ALA A 127 -10.24 -16.49 1.89
CA ALA A 127 -9.05 -16.85 2.63
C ALA A 127 -8.69 -15.80 3.70
N SER A 128 -7.96 -16.20 4.73
CA SER A 128 -7.66 -15.33 5.87
C SER A 128 -6.69 -14.20 5.59
N GLY A 129 -5.81 -14.36 4.61
CA GLY A 129 -4.94 -13.29 4.15
C GLY A 129 -5.61 -12.28 3.21
N TRP A 130 -6.85 -12.52 2.79
CA TRP A 130 -7.45 -11.84 1.64
C TRP A 130 -8.72 -11.06 1.94
N ALA A 131 -9.23 -11.10 3.16
CA ALA A 131 -10.35 -10.29 3.62
C ALA A 131 -10.02 -9.53 4.90
N LYS A 132 -10.86 -8.55 5.25
CA LYS A 132 -10.72 -7.79 6.50
C LYS A 132 -11.08 -8.68 7.69
N PRO A 133 -10.21 -8.85 8.70
CA PRO A 133 -10.50 -9.70 9.86
C PRO A 133 -11.49 -9.07 10.84
N SER A 134 -11.71 -7.75 10.77
CA SER A 134 -12.70 -7.02 11.53
C SER A 134 -13.02 -5.68 10.84
N ALA A 135 -14.02 -4.93 11.35
CA ALA A 135 -14.41 -3.64 10.76
C ALA A 135 -13.28 -2.59 10.82
N VAL A 136 -12.41 -2.68 11.82
CA VAL A 136 -11.24 -1.80 12.01
C VAL A 136 -9.92 -2.49 11.63
N GLY A 137 -9.98 -3.79 11.32
CA GLY A 137 -8.83 -4.59 10.94
C GLY A 137 -8.34 -4.23 9.55
N THR A 138 -7.04 -4.42 9.34
CA THR A 138 -6.40 -4.16 8.04
C THR A 138 -5.75 -5.42 7.51
N THR A 139 -5.79 -5.61 6.20
CA THR A 139 -5.04 -6.64 5.50
C THR A 139 -4.03 -6.00 4.56
N VAL A 140 -2.89 -6.65 4.34
CA VAL A 140 -1.83 -6.16 3.44
C VAL A 140 -1.84 -7.03 2.20
N ILE A 141 -2.32 -6.48 1.09
CA ILE A 141 -2.41 -7.15 -0.21
C ILE A 141 -1.64 -6.32 -1.23
N ASN A 142 -0.54 -6.87 -1.74
CA ASN A 142 0.27 -6.30 -2.81
C ASN A 142 1.07 -7.40 -3.52
N SER A 143 1.85 -6.98 -4.52
CA SER A 143 2.66 -7.87 -5.38
C SER A 143 4.07 -8.11 -4.86
N ASN A 144 4.44 -7.54 -3.70
CA ASN A 144 5.68 -7.88 -3.03
C ASN A 144 5.52 -9.37 -2.69
N CYS A 145 6.46 -10.25 -3.02
CA CYS A 145 6.37 -11.68 -2.71
C CYS A 145 7.77 -12.16 -2.38
N THR A 146 8.02 -12.58 -1.14
CA THR A 146 9.37 -13.02 -0.74
C THR A 146 9.53 -14.52 -0.88
N ASP A 147 10.75 -14.89 -1.29
CA ASP A 147 11.28 -16.25 -1.35
C ASP A 147 11.39 -16.81 0.08
N PRO A 148 11.01 -18.09 0.35
CA PRO A 148 11.20 -18.76 1.64
C PRO A 148 12.56 -18.53 2.32
N ALA A 149 13.64 -18.27 1.57
CA ALA A 149 14.97 -17.97 2.10
C ALA A 149 15.10 -16.63 2.86
N SER A 150 14.16 -15.70 2.68
CA SER A 150 14.22 -14.31 3.18
C SER A 150 13.22 -13.97 4.29
N GLY A 151 12.42 -14.96 4.74
CA GLY A 151 11.61 -14.88 5.96
C GLY A 151 10.42 -13.91 5.93
N MET A 152 10.13 -13.27 4.79
CA MET A 152 8.85 -12.59 4.56
C MET A 152 8.06 -13.44 3.55
N ALA A 153 6.75 -13.59 3.74
CA ALA A 153 5.91 -14.39 2.86
C ALA A 153 4.74 -13.50 2.46
N CYS A 154 4.48 -13.39 1.17
CA CYS A 154 3.22 -12.81 0.71
C CYS A 154 2.28 -13.94 0.37
N PHE A 155 1.00 -13.67 0.50
CA PHE A 155 -0.07 -14.66 0.42
C PHE A 155 -0.12 -15.69 1.56
N SER A 156 0.36 -15.35 2.76
CA SER A 156 0.04 -16.16 3.93
C SER A 156 -1.48 -16.17 4.16
N GLY A 157 -2.03 -17.32 4.52
CA GLY A 157 -3.46 -17.47 4.75
C GLY A 157 -4.30 -17.59 3.48
N GLN A 158 -3.74 -18.09 2.36
CA GLN A 158 -4.53 -18.63 1.25
C GLN A 158 -5.16 -19.99 1.60
N LEU A 159 -6.12 -20.43 0.80
CA LEU A 159 -6.83 -21.70 0.96
C LEU A 159 -6.00 -22.87 0.44
N THR A 160 -6.08 -24.00 1.14
CA THR A 160 -5.59 -25.30 0.66
C THR A 160 -6.71 -26.00 -0.10
N VAL A 161 -6.45 -26.32 -1.37
CA VAL A 161 -7.44 -26.94 -2.26
C VAL A 161 -6.82 -28.13 -2.98
N ASP A 162 -7.46 -29.29 -2.96
CA ASP A 162 -6.94 -30.54 -3.54
C ASP A 162 -5.57 -30.94 -2.98
N GLY A 163 -5.35 -30.68 -1.69
CA GLY A 163 -4.06 -30.92 -1.02
C GLY A 163 -2.94 -29.96 -1.43
N GLN A 164 -3.21 -29.00 -2.33
CA GLN A 164 -2.26 -27.96 -2.71
C GLN A 164 -2.39 -26.75 -1.77
N PRO A 165 -1.37 -26.43 -0.97
CA PRO A 165 -1.37 -25.23 -0.15
C PRO A 165 -1.30 -23.98 -1.03
N ASN A 166 -1.89 -22.88 -0.57
CA ASN A 166 -1.92 -21.60 -1.29
C ASN A 166 -2.46 -21.70 -2.72
N ALA A 167 -3.50 -22.51 -2.91
CA ALA A 167 -4.08 -22.78 -4.22
C ALA A 167 -5.12 -21.73 -4.64
N ALA A 168 -5.75 -21.04 -3.69
CA ALA A 168 -6.80 -20.06 -3.96
C ALA A 168 -6.90 -18.99 -2.87
N VAL A 169 -7.35 -17.80 -3.28
CA VAL A 169 -7.66 -16.67 -2.40
C VAL A 169 -9.14 -16.61 -2.05
N ALA A 170 -9.96 -17.19 -2.91
CA ALA A 170 -11.37 -17.41 -2.70
C ALA A 170 -11.87 -18.61 -3.52
N LEU A 171 -12.99 -19.19 -3.10
CA LEU A 171 -13.73 -20.20 -3.86
C LEU A 171 -15.16 -19.71 -4.08
N ILE A 172 -15.72 -20.00 -5.24
CA ILE A 172 -17.16 -19.92 -5.47
C ILE A 172 -17.64 -21.33 -5.80
N ILE A 173 -18.67 -21.79 -5.09
CA ILE A 173 -19.11 -23.18 -5.11
C ILE A 173 -20.59 -23.23 -5.47
N ALA A 174 -20.93 -24.02 -6.49
CA ALA A 174 -22.29 -24.44 -6.77
C ALA A 174 -22.49 -25.80 -6.08
N PRO A 175 -23.27 -25.85 -4.98
CA PRO A 175 -23.30 -27.03 -4.10
C PRO A 175 -24.06 -28.23 -4.70
N GLY A 176 -24.83 -28.03 -5.76
CA GLY A 176 -25.69 -29.06 -6.31
C GLY A 176 -26.84 -29.47 -5.36
N PRO A 177 -27.65 -30.44 -5.78
CA PRO A 177 -28.75 -30.96 -4.97
C PRO A 177 -28.22 -31.69 -3.72
N ALA A 178 -28.96 -31.62 -2.62
CA ALA A 178 -28.64 -32.33 -1.40
C ALA A 178 -28.43 -33.84 -1.64
N MET A 179 -27.35 -34.41 -1.09
CA MET A 179 -27.02 -35.82 -1.25
C MET A 179 -26.71 -36.55 0.07
N LYS A 180 -26.75 -37.88 -0.01
CA LYS A 180 -26.23 -38.77 1.04
C LYS A 180 -24.75 -39.00 0.77
N VAL A 181 -23.91 -38.13 1.30
CA VAL A 181 -22.45 -38.16 1.14
C VAL A 181 -21.94 -39.47 1.73
N GLN A 182 -21.35 -40.34 0.90
CA GLN A 182 -20.65 -41.53 1.37
C GLN A 182 -19.25 -41.17 1.85
N ALA A 183 -18.72 -41.93 2.82
CA ALA A 183 -17.34 -41.74 3.26
C ALA A 183 -16.36 -42.08 2.13
N SER A 184 -15.37 -41.21 1.93
CA SER A 184 -14.23 -41.45 1.04
C SER A 184 -12.98 -40.78 1.61
N ALA A 185 -11.81 -40.95 0.98
CA ALA A 185 -10.61 -40.24 1.41
C ALA A 185 -10.87 -38.73 1.43
N GLY A 186 -10.75 -38.11 2.62
CA GLY A 186 -11.00 -36.67 2.82
C GLY A 186 -12.47 -36.26 2.95
N CYS A 187 -13.43 -37.20 2.88
CA CYS A 187 -14.86 -36.90 2.93
C CYS A 187 -15.55 -37.73 4.02
N ASN A 188 -16.18 -37.06 4.98
CA ASN A 188 -16.94 -37.73 6.03
C ASN A 188 -18.36 -38.05 5.55
N ALA A 189 -18.87 -39.23 5.91
CA ALA A 189 -20.26 -39.59 5.58
C ALA A 189 -21.24 -38.65 6.29
N ARG A 190 -22.18 -38.08 5.54
CA ARG A 190 -23.22 -37.18 6.06
C ARG A 190 -24.46 -37.23 5.18
N ASN A 191 -25.63 -37.21 5.79
CA ASN A 191 -26.86 -36.91 5.06
C ASN A 191 -27.07 -35.41 5.12
N GLN A 192 -26.92 -34.73 3.99
CA GLN A 192 -27.17 -33.31 3.92
C GLN A 192 -28.64 -33.01 4.19
N SER A 193 -28.89 -32.02 5.04
CA SER A 193 -30.22 -31.52 5.34
C SER A 193 -30.23 -30.01 5.15
N ARG A 194 -30.84 -29.53 4.07
CA ARG A 194 -30.92 -28.10 3.77
C ARG A 194 -31.93 -27.46 4.74
N LEU A 195 -31.41 -26.86 5.82
CA LEU A 195 -32.22 -26.21 6.87
C LEU A 195 -32.76 -24.84 6.43
N ALA A 196 -33.82 -24.40 7.12
CA ALA A 196 -34.51 -23.10 7.00
C ALA A 196 -33.54 -21.90 7.17
N PRO A 197 -33.93 -20.65 6.78
CA PRO A 197 -32.99 -19.59 6.47
C PRO A 197 -32.11 -19.23 7.67
N ALA A 198 -30.94 -18.67 7.38
CA ALA A 198 -29.88 -18.47 8.36
C ALA A 198 -30.32 -17.59 9.57
N PRO A 199 -29.62 -17.66 10.73
CA PRO A 199 -28.23 -18.09 10.95
C PRO A 199 -27.99 -19.60 11.11
N THR A 200 -29.01 -20.45 10.98
CA THR A 200 -28.92 -21.90 11.26
C THR A 200 -28.33 -22.75 10.13
N MET A 201 -27.81 -22.15 9.05
CA MET A 201 -27.21 -22.90 7.95
C MET A 201 -25.82 -23.42 8.33
N ASP A 202 -25.64 -24.75 8.33
CA ASP A 202 -24.34 -25.40 8.49
C ASP A 202 -23.71 -25.60 7.08
N PRO A 203 -22.51 -25.07 6.79
CA PRO A 203 -21.83 -25.32 5.52
C PRO A 203 -21.67 -26.80 5.17
N LEU A 204 -21.59 -27.69 6.16
CA LEU A 204 -21.48 -29.14 5.94
C LEU A 204 -22.77 -29.76 5.37
N ASP A 205 -23.91 -29.07 5.46
CA ASP A 205 -25.15 -29.49 4.80
C ASP A 205 -25.21 -29.08 3.32
N TYR A 206 -24.23 -28.30 2.85
CA TYR A 206 -24.19 -27.75 1.50
C TYR A 206 -22.94 -28.14 0.72
N LEU A 207 -21.78 -28.23 1.38
CA LEU A 207 -20.48 -28.46 0.76
C LEU A 207 -19.97 -29.85 1.10
N GLU A 208 -19.65 -30.65 0.09
CA GLU A 208 -19.08 -31.97 0.29
C GLU A 208 -17.57 -31.90 0.53
N CYS A 209 -17.07 -32.84 1.34
CA CYS A 209 -15.63 -33.01 1.58
C CYS A 209 -14.91 -31.76 2.13
N PHE A 210 -15.67 -30.75 2.60
CA PHE A 210 -15.15 -29.60 3.32
C PHE A 210 -14.77 -30.00 4.75
N ASN A 211 -13.56 -29.63 5.16
CA ASN A 211 -13.11 -29.80 6.55
C ASN A 211 -13.18 -28.47 7.29
N ALA A 212 -14.17 -28.33 8.19
CA ALA A 212 -14.38 -27.11 8.99
C ALA A 212 -13.29 -26.82 10.02
N VAL A 213 -12.42 -27.79 10.35
CA VAL A 213 -11.30 -27.59 11.29
C VAL A 213 -10.08 -27.05 10.57
N THR A 214 -9.71 -27.66 9.44
CA THR A 214 -8.49 -27.31 8.67
C THR A 214 -8.76 -26.33 7.53
N TYR A 215 -10.01 -26.00 7.24
CA TYR A 215 -10.44 -25.19 6.09
C TYR A 215 -9.87 -25.70 4.76
N THR A 216 -9.86 -27.02 4.58
CA THR A 216 -9.41 -27.68 3.35
C THR A 216 -10.60 -28.01 2.46
N PHE A 217 -10.43 -27.81 1.16
CA PHE A 217 -11.46 -28.03 0.14
C PHE A 217 -10.95 -28.97 -0.95
N VAL A 218 -11.88 -29.61 -1.66
CA VAL A 218 -11.59 -30.41 -2.85
C VAL A 218 -12.48 -29.96 -4.00
N THR A 219 -12.02 -30.18 -5.22
CA THR A 219 -12.75 -29.87 -6.46
C THR A 219 -13.27 -31.11 -7.17
N ALA A 220 -12.87 -32.30 -6.70
CA ALA A 220 -13.36 -33.58 -7.18
C ALA A 220 -13.23 -34.66 -6.10
N ALA A 221 -14.21 -35.55 -6.06
CA ALA A 221 -14.17 -36.81 -5.32
C ALA A 221 -15.06 -37.85 -6.03
N PRO A 222 -15.14 -39.11 -5.55
CA PRO A 222 -16.07 -40.09 -6.07
C PRO A 222 -17.51 -39.55 -6.10
N SER A 223 -18.28 -39.86 -7.16
CA SER A 223 -19.62 -39.29 -7.37
C SER A 223 -20.66 -39.64 -6.28
N ALA A 224 -20.41 -40.68 -5.49
CA ALA A 224 -21.23 -41.02 -4.34
C ALA A 224 -20.93 -40.16 -3.09
N SER A 225 -19.90 -39.32 -3.16
CA SER A 225 -19.40 -38.48 -2.06
C SER A 225 -19.30 -37.01 -2.44
N PHE A 226 -19.50 -36.63 -3.71
CA PHE A 226 -19.22 -35.28 -4.20
C PHE A 226 -20.04 -34.94 -5.44
N ASN A 227 -20.78 -33.84 -5.40
CA ASN A 227 -21.49 -33.25 -6.55
C ASN A 227 -21.32 -31.74 -6.68
N ASP A 228 -20.61 -31.09 -5.75
CA ASP A 228 -20.12 -29.73 -5.81
C ASP A 228 -19.42 -29.39 -7.15
N GLN A 229 -19.59 -28.14 -7.60
CA GLN A 229 -18.73 -27.53 -8.61
C GLN A 229 -18.04 -26.30 -8.05
N VAL A 230 -16.72 -26.29 -8.13
CA VAL A 230 -15.89 -25.28 -7.49
C VAL A 230 -15.10 -24.52 -8.56
N VAL A 231 -15.19 -23.19 -8.53
CA VAL A 231 -14.24 -22.33 -9.25
C VAL A 231 -13.29 -21.68 -8.25
N LYS A 232 -11.99 -21.85 -8.50
CA LYS A 232 -10.92 -21.19 -7.73
C LYS A 232 -10.75 -19.77 -8.22
N VAL A 233 -10.56 -18.83 -7.30
CA VAL A 233 -10.04 -17.50 -7.58
C VAL A 233 -8.62 -17.46 -7.05
N THR A 234 -7.64 -17.21 -7.92
CA THR A 234 -6.22 -17.24 -7.55
C THR A 234 -5.63 -15.83 -7.42
N ALA A 235 -4.53 -15.70 -6.69
CA ALA A 235 -3.82 -14.42 -6.59
C ALA A 235 -3.34 -13.93 -7.96
N ALA A 236 -2.87 -14.84 -8.82
CA ALA A 236 -2.45 -14.61 -10.20
C ALA A 236 -3.54 -13.98 -11.09
N GLU A 237 -4.80 -14.31 -10.83
CA GLU A 237 -5.92 -13.78 -11.61
C GLU A 237 -6.36 -12.39 -11.16
N VAL A 238 -6.20 -12.08 -9.87
CA VAL A 238 -6.82 -10.88 -9.27
C VAL A 238 -5.82 -9.75 -9.08
N LEU A 239 -4.56 -10.06 -8.78
CA LEU A 239 -3.55 -9.02 -8.55
C LEU A 239 -3.34 -8.09 -9.75
N PRO A 240 -3.27 -8.54 -11.02
CA PRO A 240 -3.12 -7.62 -12.14
C PRO A 240 -4.24 -6.56 -12.23
N LEU A 241 -5.44 -6.91 -11.78
CA LEU A 241 -6.57 -5.98 -11.75
C LEU A 241 -6.48 -5.02 -10.56
N ILE A 242 -6.02 -5.51 -9.41
CA ILE A 242 -5.75 -4.67 -8.22
C ILE A 242 -4.59 -3.70 -8.49
N GLU A 243 -3.51 -4.17 -9.10
CA GLU A 243 -2.33 -3.37 -9.46
C GLU A 243 -2.72 -2.21 -10.38
N GLY A 244 -3.51 -2.49 -11.42
CA GLY A 244 -4.06 -1.45 -12.30
C GLY A 244 -4.95 -0.45 -11.57
N ALA A 245 -5.85 -0.94 -10.70
CA ALA A 245 -6.72 -0.08 -9.89
C ALA A 245 -5.94 0.80 -8.90
N VAL A 246 -4.88 0.27 -8.30
CA VAL A 246 -3.99 0.98 -7.38
C VAL A 246 -3.18 2.05 -8.11
N ALA A 247 -2.65 1.76 -9.30
CA ALA A 247 -1.93 2.75 -10.12
C ALA A 247 -2.85 3.90 -10.58
N ASP A 248 -4.08 3.56 -10.99
CA ASP A 248 -5.10 4.52 -11.36
C ASP A 248 -5.52 5.42 -10.18
N ARG A 249 -5.77 4.83 -9.01
CA ARG A 249 -6.06 5.58 -7.77
C ARG A 249 -4.89 6.44 -7.34
N PHE A 250 -3.66 5.91 -7.40
CA PHE A 250 -2.45 6.67 -7.09
C PHE A 250 -2.36 7.93 -7.95
N SER A 251 -2.59 7.82 -9.26
CA SER A 251 -2.55 8.98 -10.17
C SER A 251 -3.55 10.07 -9.76
N ARG A 252 -4.77 9.67 -9.37
CA ARG A 252 -5.82 10.61 -8.95
C ARG A 252 -5.54 11.29 -7.61
N GLU A 253 -5.10 10.51 -6.62
CA GLU A 253 -5.03 10.98 -5.23
C GLU A 253 -3.62 11.39 -4.83
N PHE A 254 -2.67 10.47 -5.00
CA PHE A 254 -1.31 10.61 -4.50
C PHE A 254 -0.47 11.48 -5.44
N GLY A 255 -0.63 11.34 -6.76
CA GLY A 255 0.06 12.16 -7.76
C GLY A 255 -0.20 13.66 -7.58
N ALA A 256 -1.48 14.03 -7.36
CA ALA A 256 -1.87 15.41 -7.08
C ALA A 256 -1.21 15.96 -5.80
N GLN A 257 -1.20 15.20 -4.71
CA GLN A 257 -0.57 15.62 -3.45
C GLN A 257 0.96 15.69 -3.55
N MET A 258 1.59 14.76 -4.28
CA MET A 258 3.02 14.76 -4.53
C MET A 258 3.45 16.02 -5.27
N LYS A 259 2.68 16.44 -6.28
CA LYS A 259 2.91 17.69 -7.02
C LYS A 259 2.90 18.91 -6.09
N THR A 260 2.07 18.88 -5.05
CA THR A 260 1.94 19.99 -4.10
C THR A 260 2.88 19.91 -2.90
N ALA A 261 3.51 18.76 -2.62
CA ALA A 261 4.33 18.56 -1.43
C ALA A 261 5.45 19.61 -1.28
N TYR A 262 6.05 20.04 -2.40
CA TYR A 262 7.02 21.12 -2.47
C TYR A 262 6.61 22.27 -3.39
N SER A 263 5.30 22.54 -3.48
CA SER A 263 4.80 23.68 -4.24
C SER A 263 3.82 24.51 -3.41
N GLY A 264 4.04 25.82 -3.34
CA GLY A 264 3.20 26.72 -2.56
C GLY A 264 3.47 26.68 -1.05
N GLY A 265 2.71 27.47 -0.29
CA GLY A 265 3.03 27.75 1.11
C GLY A 265 4.38 28.46 1.21
N ILE A 266 5.35 27.84 1.88
CA ILE A 266 6.72 28.38 1.96
C ILE A 266 7.55 28.00 0.71
N TRP A 267 7.16 26.95 -0.01
CA TRP A 267 7.92 26.43 -1.14
C TRP A 267 7.68 27.26 -2.41
N PRO A 268 8.55 27.15 -3.44
CA PRO A 268 8.34 27.82 -4.72
C PRO A 268 6.97 27.47 -5.34
N ALA A 269 6.43 28.36 -6.17
CA ALA A 269 5.13 28.12 -6.81
C ALA A 269 5.16 26.98 -7.85
N ALA A 270 6.29 26.79 -8.54
CA ALA A 270 6.43 25.72 -9.52
C ALA A 270 6.72 24.38 -8.83
N PRO A 271 6.11 23.27 -9.31
CA PRO A 271 6.21 21.97 -8.64
C PRO A 271 7.63 21.42 -8.69
N VAL A 272 8.06 20.93 -7.53
CA VAL A 272 9.31 20.19 -7.33
C VAL A 272 8.94 18.87 -6.67
N LEU A 273 9.60 17.79 -7.06
CA LEU A 273 9.41 16.46 -6.49
C LEU A 273 10.68 16.00 -5.78
N PRO A 274 10.59 15.17 -4.72
CA PRO A 274 11.77 14.71 -3.97
C PRO A 274 12.72 13.87 -4.84
N PHE A 275 14.00 13.83 -4.47
CA PHE A 275 14.93 12.87 -5.04
C PHE A 275 14.50 11.43 -4.74
N ALA A 276 14.72 10.54 -5.70
CA ALA A 276 14.39 9.13 -5.58
C ALA A 276 15.36 8.40 -4.65
N VAL A 277 14.88 7.32 -4.04
CA VAL A 277 15.71 6.44 -3.21
C VAL A 277 16.54 5.53 -4.13
N PRO A 278 17.88 5.50 -4.00
CA PRO A 278 18.69 4.55 -4.74
C PRO A 278 18.39 3.11 -4.31
N PHE A 279 18.67 2.15 -5.18
CA PHE A 279 18.64 0.74 -4.83
C PHE A 279 19.95 0.33 -4.13
N ASN A 280 20.14 0.71 -2.87
CA ASN A 280 21.38 0.44 -2.13
C ASN A 280 21.13 -0.34 -0.82
N GLY A 281 21.23 -1.67 -0.92
CA GLY A 281 21.45 -2.55 0.24
C GLY A 281 20.25 -2.89 1.13
N ASP A 282 20.51 -3.80 2.06
CA ASP A 282 19.53 -4.54 2.86
C ASP A 282 18.82 -3.68 3.92
N VAL A 283 17.48 -3.81 4.01
CA VAL A 283 16.64 -3.22 5.07
C VAL A 283 17.07 -3.68 6.46
N THR A 284 17.73 -4.83 6.58
CA THR A 284 18.15 -5.36 7.88
C THR A 284 19.41 -4.70 8.45
N THR A 285 20.23 -4.01 7.63
CA THR A 285 21.56 -3.51 8.04
C THR A 285 21.70 -1.99 8.06
N SER A 286 21.10 -1.28 7.09
CA SER A 286 20.99 0.20 7.13
C SER A 286 19.74 0.69 6.42
N PRO A 287 18.59 0.51 7.06
CA PRO A 287 17.32 0.82 6.43
C PRO A 287 16.99 2.31 6.20
N ARG A 288 17.83 3.25 6.66
CA ARG A 288 17.89 4.62 6.09
C ARG A 288 18.05 4.59 4.56
N ASN A 289 18.75 3.58 4.04
CA ASN A 289 19.06 3.44 2.63
C ASN A 289 17.84 3.02 1.77
N LYS A 290 16.75 2.50 2.36
CA LYS A 290 15.57 2.05 1.59
C LYS A 290 14.50 3.12 1.37
N LEU A 291 14.55 4.22 2.11
CA LEU A 291 13.49 5.24 2.07
C LEU A 291 14.02 6.67 1.92
N GLN A 292 15.32 6.92 2.16
CA GLN A 292 15.93 8.22 1.91
C GLN A 292 16.23 8.40 0.43
N GLY A 293 15.77 9.49 -0.17
CA GLY A 293 16.28 9.91 -1.47
C GLY A 293 17.79 10.13 -1.45
N ALA A 294 18.44 10.16 -2.61
CA ALA A 294 19.83 10.58 -2.71
C ALA A 294 19.96 11.78 -3.67
N SER A 295 20.75 12.76 -3.27
CA SER A 295 21.02 13.96 -4.07
C SER A 295 21.44 13.58 -5.50
N GLY A 296 20.74 14.15 -6.49
CA GLY A 296 20.99 13.88 -7.91
C GLY A 296 20.37 12.58 -8.45
N ILE A 297 19.77 11.73 -7.61
CA ILE A 297 19.10 10.52 -8.04
C ILE A 297 17.64 10.83 -8.36
N THR A 298 17.27 10.70 -9.63
CA THR A 298 15.94 11.05 -10.15
C THR A 298 15.05 9.85 -10.42
N ALA A 299 15.54 8.62 -10.28
CA ALA A 299 14.75 7.41 -10.44
C ALA A 299 15.21 6.31 -9.48
N GLY A 300 14.27 5.53 -8.94
CA GLY A 300 14.52 4.62 -7.83
C GLY A 300 13.24 4.18 -7.10
N LEU A 301 13.33 3.95 -5.79
CA LEU A 301 12.12 3.75 -4.96
C LEU A 301 11.52 5.11 -4.58
N LEU A 302 10.24 5.09 -4.20
CA LEU A 302 9.52 6.26 -3.70
C LEU A 302 10.12 6.71 -2.34
N PRO A 303 10.62 7.95 -2.22
CA PRO A 303 11.19 8.45 -0.96
C PRO A 303 10.13 8.63 0.12
N SER A 304 10.49 8.33 1.36
CA SER A 304 9.69 8.60 2.56
C SER A 304 10.54 8.62 3.82
N SER A 305 10.08 9.31 4.85
CA SER A 305 10.58 9.17 6.23
C SER A 305 9.41 9.29 7.19
N TYR A 306 9.36 8.52 8.27
CA TYR A 306 8.32 8.67 9.29
C TYR A 306 8.91 9.39 10.52
N ALA A 307 9.01 10.72 10.47
CA ALA A 307 9.16 11.50 11.67
C ALA A 307 7.87 11.43 12.52
N PHE A 308 7.86 10.53 13.52
CA PHE A 308 6.85 10.57 14.57
C PHE A 308 6.76 11.98 15.17
N ALA A 309 5.56 12.54 15.16
CA ALA A 309 5.24 13.72 15.96
C ALA A 309 5.03 13.29 17.43
N GLY A 310 6.11 13.21 18.19
CA GLY A 310 6.08 13.07 19.66
C GLY A 310 6.74 11.81 20.24
N PRO A 311 7.05 11.82 21.56
CA PRO A 311 7.52 10.62 22.26
C PRO A 311 6.37 9.61 22.22
N CYS A 312 6.66 8.43 21.70
CA CYS A 312 5.79 7.27 21.57
C CYS A 312 4.50 7.31 22.44
N SER A 313 3.32 7.27 21.82
CA SER A 313 2.17 6.54 22.39
C SER A 313 1.26 6.02 21.29
N CYS A 314 1.41 4.74 20.96
CA CYS A 314 0.34 3.96 20.36
C CYS A 314 -0.55 3.51 21.52
N ASP A 315 -1.75 4.08 21.68
CA ASP A 315 -2.80 3.52 22.52
C ASP A 315 -3.88 2.88 21.65
N THR A 316 -4.64 2.01 22.30
CA THR A 316 -5.06 0.68 21.87
C THR A 316 -6.27 0.66 20.93
N GLY A 317 -6.06 0.26 19.67
CA GLY A 317 -7.19 -0.14 18.82
C GLY A 317 -6.97 -0.40 17.33
N VAL A 318 -5.93 0.13 16.68
CA VAL A 318 -5.84 0.03 15.20
C VAL A 318 -4.42 0.09 14.62
N SER A 319 -4.33 -0.44 13.41
CA SER A 319 -3.18 -0.80 12.59
C SER A 319 -2.30 0.34 12.03
N ALA A 320 -1.00 0.01 11.91
CA ALA A 320 0.08 0.50 11.02
C ALA A 320 0.92 1.72 11.46
N PRO A 321 2.23 1.75 11.15
CA PRO A 321 3.26 0.74 11.23
C PRO A 321 4.42 1.30 12.09
N CYS A 322 4.26 1.24 13.41
CA CYS A 322 5.33 0.69 14.24
C CYS A 322 5.08 -0.80 14.34
N PHE A 323 6.07 -1.65 14.06
CA PHE A 323 5.98 -3.03 14.56
C PHE A 323 6.24 -3.00 16.07
N CYS A 324 5.19 -2.92 16.87
CA CYS A 324 5.23 -3.50 18.21
C CYS A 324 4.93 -4.99 18.06
N LYS A 325 5.94 -5.86 18.22
CA LYS A 325 5.69 -7.31 18.35
C LYS A 325 4.70 -7.50 19.50
N ALA A 326 3.61 -8.22 19.26
CA ALA A 326 2.76 -8.70 20.35
C ALA A 326 3.53 -9.78 21.12
N ASN A 327 3.43 -9.80 22.45
CA ASN A 327 3.84 -10.97 23.21
C ASN A 327 2.92 -12.16 22.90
N SER A 328 3.26 -13.35 23.41
CA SER A 328 2.46 -14.57 23.25
C SER A 328 1.04 -14.48 23.85
N GLN A 329 0.72 -13.39 24.55
CA GLN A 329 -0.60 -13.09 25.11
C GLN A 329 -1.34 -11.95 24.39
N GLY A 330 -0.82 -11.43 23.27
CA GLY A 330 -1.50 -10.41 22.46
C GLY A 330 -1.40 -8.97 22.98
N GLN A 331 -0.63 -8.72 24.04
CA GLN A 331 -0.46 -7.38 24.63
C GLN A 331 0.69 -6.62 23.93
N ARG A 332 0.54 -5.29 23.76
CA ARG A 332 1.53 -4.39 23.13
C ARG A 332 1.72 -3.16 24.02
N SER A 333 2.97 -2.76 24.29
CA SER A 333 3.33 -1.62 25.14
C SER A 333 4.41 -0.75 24.49
N LEU A 334 4.65 0.44 25.06
CA LEU A 334 5.67 1.40 24.62
C LEU A 334 7.11 0.85 24.66
N GLU A 335 7.40 -0.05 25.59
CA GLU A 335 8.68 -0.77 25.69
C GLU A 335 8.90 -1.76 24.52
N LEU A 336 7.87 -2.03 23.71
CA LEU A 336 7.91 -2.93 22.56
C LEU A 336 7.96 -2.20 21.21
N CYS A 337 8.00 -0.86 21.19
CA CYS A 337 8.32 -0.11 19.97
C CYS A 337 9.74 -0.47 19.55
N ASN A 338 9.89 -1.06 18.35
CA ASN A 338 11.21 -1.32 17.83
C ASN A 338 11.90 0.02 17.48
N THR A 339 12.73 0.54 18.37
CA THR A 339 13.58 1.72 18.14
C THR A 339 14.69 1.44 17.11
N THR A 340 14.87 0.18 16.70
CA THR A 340 15.69 -0.19 15.54
C THR A 340 14.88 -0.19 14.24
N ASP A 341 13.55 0.05 14.29
CA ASP A 341 12.78 0.29 13.08
C ASP A 341 13.18 1.65 12.50
N PRO A 342 13.58 1.70 11.25
CA PRO A 342 14.40 2.77 10.66
C PRO A 342 13.54 3.93 10.21
N ARG A 343 12.27 3.60 10.03
CA ARG A 343 11.17 4.54 9.85
C ARG A 343 11.02 5.39 11.10
N CYS A 344 11.41 4.92 12.28
CA CYS A 344 11.32 5.66 13.54
C CYS A 344 12.55 6.55 13.84
N ASP A 345 13.46 6.75 12.87
CA ASP A 345 14.67 7.58 13.06
C ASP A 345 14.35 9.07 13.02
N SER A 346 14.24 9.69 14.19
CA SER A 346 14.00 11.13 14.33
C SER A 346 15.22 12.02 14.00
N GLY A 347 16.38 11.43 13.69
CA GLY A 347 17.59 12.10 13.19
C GLY A 347 17.70 12.15 11.65
N PHE A 348 16.76 11.53 10.95
CA PHE A 348 16.78 11.35 9.50
C PHE A 348 16.75 12.69 8.73
N VAL A 349 15.90 13.62 9.17
CA VAL A 349 15.94 15.03 8.78
C VAL A 349 16.39 15.81 10.00
N SER A 350 17.55 16.43 9.89
CA SER A 350 18.22 17.12 10.99
C SER A 350 18.63 18.52 10.59
N TRP A 351 18.62 19.46 11.53
CA TRP A 351 19.21 20.77 11.30
C TRP A 351 20.71 20.63 11.04
N ARG A 352 21.23 21.49 10.15
CA ARG A 352 22.63 21.53 9.78
C ARG A 352 23.39 22.49 10.70
N ILE A 353 24.53 22.03 11.23
CA ILE A 353 25.42 22.85 12.05
C ILE A 353 26.18 23.82 11.13
N SER A 354 26.28 25.09 11.55
CA SER A 354 26.93 26.17 10.79
C SER A 354 28.39 25.91 10.43
N GLY A 355 29.12 25.10 11.20
CA GLY A 355 30.52 24.73 10.92
C GLY A 355 30.70 23.53 9.98
N ALA A 356 29.63 22.82 9.62
CA ALA A 356 29.68 21.61 8.80
C ALA A 356 29.33 21.86 7.32
N CYS A 357 29.10 23.11 6.93
CA CYS A 357 28.69 23.51 5.58
C CYS A 357 29.76 24.37 4.92
N GLY A 358 30.14 24.03 3.68
CA GLY A 358 31.21 24.69 2.91
C GLY A 358 30.81 26.04 2.31
N ALA A 359 30.41 27.00 3.16
CA ALA A 359 29.88 28.33 2.85
C ALA A 359 28.52 28.38 2.11
N ALA A 360 28.19 27.40 1.27
CA ALA A 360 26.86 27.27 0.66
C ALA A 360 25.88 26.52 1.58
N ASN A 361 24.60 26.91 1.55
CA ASN A 361 23.52 26.27 2.32
C ASN A 361 23.86 26.14 3.81
N CYS A 362 24.33 27.23 4.41
CA CYS A 362 24.62 27.35 5.83
C CYS A 362 23.52 28.09 6.57
N THR A 363 23.36 27.78 7.85
CA THR A 363 22.48 28.55 8.73
C THR A 363 23.00 29.96 8.92
N THR A 364 22.21 30.97 8.57
CA THR A 364 22.60 32.39 8.72
C THR A 364 21.57 33.17 9.52
N VAL A 365 22.06 34.14 10.30
CA VAL A 365 21.23 35.09 11.06
C VAL A 365 21.49 36.48 10.52
N THR A 366 20.44 37.14 10.05
CA THR A 366 20.50 38.51 9.55
C THR A 366 19.60 39.40 10.40
N ARG A 367 20.13 40.53 10.88
CA ARG A 367 19.32 41.56 11.54
C ARG A 367 18.43 42.24 10.50
N THR A 368 17.15 42.38 10.81
CA THR A 368 16.19 43.12 9.98
C THR A 368 15.81 44.46 10.59
N ALA A 369 15.79 44.61 11.92
CA ALA A 369 15.51 45.86 12.63
C ALA A 369 16.00 45.83 14.10
N GLY A 370 15.96 46.98 14.79
CA GLY A 370 16.19 47.06 16.23
C GLY A 370 17.66 47.03 16.64
N ALA A 371 18.01 46.40 17.77
CA ALA A 371 19.38 46.31 18.28
C ALA A 371 20.39 45.77 17.24
N ALA A 372 21.66 46.14 17.35
CA ALA A 372 22.73 45.74 16.43
C ALA A 372 23.17 44.28 16.61
N LEU A 373 23.43 43.57 15.50
CA LEU A 373 23.95 42.19 15.48
C LEU A 373 25.47 42.21 15.28
N HIS A 374 26.23 41.54 16.15
CA HIS A 374 27.69 41.45 16.06
C HIS A 374 28.16 40.07 15.62
N SER A 375 27.66 39.04 16.30
CA SER A 375 28.02 37.65 16.02
C SER A 375 26.88 36.72 16.40
N TYR A 376 26.90 35.52 15.86
CA TYR A 376 26.00 34.45 16.27
C TYR A 376 26.73 33.11 16.20
N ASN A 377 26.28 32.17 17.01
CA ASN A 377 26.71 30.78 16.95
C ASN A 377 25.49 29.88 17.09
N CYS A 378 25.35 28.91 16.19
CA CYS A 378 24.24 27.97 16.19
C CYS A 378 24.73 26.55 16.42
N THR A 379 24.05 25.83 17.29
CA THR A 379 24.29 24.42 17.59
C THR A 379 23.03 23.59 17.30
N VAL A 380 23.20 22.29 17.10
CA VAL A 380 22.09 21.36 16.89
C VAL A 380 22.17 20.27 17.94
N SER A 381 21.06 19.99 18.61
CA SER A 381 20.97 18.97 19.66
C SER A 381 19.58 18.32 19.71
N GLY A 382 19.48 17.18 20.41
CA GLY A 382 18.24 16.45 20.61
C GLY A 382 17.78 15.62 19.41
N THR A 383 16.75 14.81 19.64
CA THR A 383 16.10 13.97 18.63
C THR A 383 14.58 14.00 18.88
N PRO A 384 13.75 14.63 18.03
CA PRO A 384 14.11 15.35 16.80
C PRO A 384 15.06 16.53 17.03
N SER A 385 15.87 16.86 16.01
CA SER A 385 16.89 17.90 16.15
C SER A 385 16.28 19.28 16.42
N THR A 386 16.89 20.04 17.33
CA THR A 386 16.56 21.45 17.60
C THR A 386 17.78 22.31 17.28
N LEU A 387 17.58 23.34 16.47
CA LEU A 387 18.59 24.34 16.14
C LEU A 387 18.53 25.43 17.20
N THR A 388 19.62 25.63 17.95
CA THR A 388 19.72 26.69 18.96
C THR A 388 20.77 27.70 18.53
N CYS A 389 20.39 28.96 18.37
CA CYS A 389 21.30 30.04 18.01
C CYS A 389 21.45 31.03 19.16
N ASN A 390 22.70 31.25 19.59
CA ASN A 390 23.07 32.32 20.50
C ASN A 390 23.52 33.53 19.68
N ILE A 391 22.84 34.64 19.85
CA ILE A 391 22.95 35.85 19.04
C ILE A 391 23.45 36.97 19.93
N ASN A 392 24.65 37.46 19.64
CA ASN A 392 25.29 38.53 20.39
C ASN A 392 25.10 39.85 19.67
N GLY A 393 24.57 40.83 20.40
CA GLY A 393 24.28 42.15 19.88
C GLY A 393 24.61 43.26 20.85
N SER A 394 24.40 44.50 20.40
CA SER A 394 24.40 45.66 21.29
C SER A 394 23.14 46.49 21.08
N ALA A 395 22.61 47.06 22.16
CA ALA A 395 21.39 47.84 22.17
C ALA A 395 21.58 49.13 22.97
N LEU A 396 20.86 50.18 22.58
CA LEU A 396 20.59 51.33 23.45
C LEU A 396 19.49 50.95 24.46
N LEU A 397 19.44 51.66 25.60
CA LEU A 397 18.38 51.48 26.60
C LEU A 397 16.96 51.71 26.06
N SER A 398 16.83 52.47 24.97
CA SER A 398 15.58 52.79 24.30
C SER A 398 15.26 51.91 23.10
N ASP A 399 16.08 50.92 22.76
CA ASP A 399 15.86 50.11 21.55
C ASP A 399 14.63 49.19 21.72
N PRO A 400 13.77 49.07 20.69
CA PRO A 400 12.50 48.35 20.76
C PRO A 400 12.64 46.80 20.70
N GLY A 401 13.81 46.24 21.03
CA GLY A 401 14.14 44.83 20.82
C GLY A 401 14.93 44.59 19.52
N MET A 402 15.16 43.32 19.15
CA MET A 402 15.88 42.95 17.92
C MET A 402 14.98 42.11 17.01
N SER A 403 14.88 42.48 15.73
CA SER A 403 14.22 41.65 14.70
C SER A 403 15.27 40.96 13.84
N ILE A 404 15.06 39.67 13.57
CA ILE A 404 15.97 38.86 12.76
C ILE A 404 15.23 38.07 11.67
N SER A 405 15.98 37.71 10.63
CA SER A 405 15.69 36.64 9.69
C SER A 405 16.74 35.55 9.86
N LEU A 406 16.28 34.34 10.19
CA LEU A 406 17.09 33.13 10.32
C LEU A 406 16.84 32.25 9.09
N ASP A 407 17.85 32.07 8.25
CA ASP A 407 17.83 31.05 7.20
C ASP A 407 18.33 29.75 7.81
N ALA A 408 17.42 28.91 8.33
CA ALA A 408 17.73 27.63 8.95
C ALA A 408 17.83 26.53 7.89
N VAL A 409 18.91 25.74 7.90
CA VAL A 409 19.13 24.69 6.89
C VAL A 409 18.92 23.30 7.47
N ALA A 410 18.01 22.52 6.88
CA ALA A 410 17.73 21.14 7.25
C ALA A 410 18.33 20.16 6.22
N ASN A 411 19.13 19.21 6.70
CA ASN A 411 19.63 18.10 5.90
C ASN A 411 18.48 17.20 5.45
N ASN A 412 18.60 16.65 4.24
CA ASN A 412 17.74 15.58 3.71
C ASN A 412 16.26 15.93 3.49
N ALA A 413 15.85 17.19 3.68
CA ALA A 413 14.46 17.60 3.49
C ALA A 413 13.95 17.32 2.05
N GLY A 414 14.74 17.64 1.02
CA GLY A 414 14.41 17.32 -0.39
C GLY A 414 14.47 15.83 -0.74
N MET A 415 14.77 14.96 0.23
CA MET A 415 14.90 13.51 0.07
C MET A 415 13.84 12.73 0.86
N THR A 416 12.87 13.41 1.50
CA THR A 416 12.03 12.82 2.57
C THR A 416 10.54 13.21 2.59
N LEU A 417 10.01 13.83 1.53
CA LEU A 417 8.61 14.31 1.49
C LEU A 417 8.19 15.09 2.74
N ARG A 418 8.95 16.13 3.07
CA ARG A 418 8.61 17.05 4.18
C ARG A 418 7.63 18.12 3.72
N GLN A 419 6.78 18.57 4.63
CA GLN A 419 5.98 19.76 4.45
C GLN A 419 6.32 20.80 5.51
N ALA A 420 6.12 22.05 5.18
CA ALA A 420 6.26 23.12 6.16
C ALA A 420 5.00 23.20 7.03
N SER A 421 5.18 23.18 8.34
CA SER A 421 4.12 23.51 9.29
C SER A 421 4.10 25.04 9.46
N SER A 422 3.24 25.71 8.70
CA SER A 422 3.11 27.17 8.78
C SER A 422 2.30 27.57 10.03
N PRO A 423 2.71 28.61 10.78
CA PRO A 423 1.92 29.21 11.85
C PRO A 423 0.80 30.09 11.25
N THR A 424 -0.16 29.49 10.54
CA THR A 424 -1.37 30.19 10.09
C THR A 424 -2.54 29.86 10.99
N GLY A 425 -2.70 30.62 12.09
CA GLY A 425 -3.95 30.75 12.85
C GLY A 425 -4.55 29.47 13.47
N THR A 426 -3.88 28.32 13.42
CA THR A 426 -4.34 27.06 13.99
C THR A 426 -3.48 26.64 15.19
N SER A 427 -4.08 25.92 16.14
CA SER A 427 -3.47 25.44 17.39
C SER A 427 -2.39 24.35 17.22
N GLN A 428 -1.92 24.09 15.98
CA GLN A 428 -1.03 22.98 15.63
C GLN A 428 0.38 23.39 15.18
N ALA A 429 0.73 24.68 15.21
CA ALA A 429 2.07 25.10 14.82
C ALA A 429 3.12 24.83 15.92
N PRO A 430 4.35 24.42 15.54
CA PRO A 430 5.39 24.10 16.50
C PRO A 430 5.83 25.33 17.29
N GLN A 431 6.09 25.15 18.59
CA GLN A 431 6.56 26.24 19.45
C GLN A 431 8.07 26.46 19.26
N ILE A 432 8.46 27.70 18.97
CA ILE A 432 9.86 28.18 19.04
C ILE A 432 10.02 28.86 20.40
N THR A 433 11.18 28.71 21.04
CA THR A 433 11.47 29.39 22.31
C THR A 433 12.46 30.53 22.15
N GLY A 434 12.41 31.47 23.12
CA GLY A 434 13.34 32.59 23.18
C GLY A 434 12.97 33.78 22.31
N VAL A 435 11.76 33.82 21.76
CA VAL A 435 11.24 34.91 20.91
C VAL A 435 10.07 35.64 21.59
N ASP A 436 9.82 36.87 21.17
CA ASP A 436 8.66 37.66 21.56
C ASP A 436 7.40 37.11 20.87
N THR A 437 6.54 36.46 21.64
CA THR A 437 5.31 35.85 21.14
C THR A 437 4.28 36.87 20.66
N SER A 438 4.42 38.15 21.02
CA SER A 438 3.50 39.21 20.57
C SER A 438 3.66 39.56 19.08
N PHE A 439 4.85 39.35 18.49
CA PHE A 439 5.13 39.64 17.07
C PHE A 439 4.24 38.86 16.09
N ASN A 440 3.83 37.65 16.46
CA ASN A 440 2.88 36.82 15.72
C ASN A 440 2.15 35.88 16.68
N ASN A 441 1.26 36.44 17.50
CA ASN A 441 0.58 35.76 18.60
C ASN A 441 -0.18 34.50 18.13
N PRO A 442 -0.02 33.33 18.78
CA PRO A 442 0.78 33.07 19.99
C PRO A 442 2.22 32.58 19.75
N PHE A 443 2.68 32.51 18.50
CA PHE A 443 3.90 31.78 18.13
C PHE A 443 5.17 32.63 18.13
N GLY A 444 5.08 33.94 17.85
CA GLY A 444 6.23 34.86 17.88
C GLY A 444 7.21 34.74 16.71
N TYR A 445 6.87 33.96 15.70
CA TYR A 445 7.66 33.83 14.47
C TYR A 445 6.77 33.67 13.24
N THR A 446 7.34 33.91 12.06
CA THR A 446 6.74 33.57 10.76
C THR A 446 7.72 32.77 9.91
N VAL A 447 7.20 31.89 9.06
CA VAL A 447 8.01 31.21 8.04
C VAL A 447 7.63 31.78 6.68
N THR A 448 8.54 32.52 6.04
CA THR A 448 8.20 33.31 4.84
C THR A 448 8.70 32.72 3.54
N ALA A 449 9.67 31.80 3.59
CA ALA A 449 10.20 31.17 2.39
C ALA A 449 10.88 29.83 2.73
N GLY A 450 10.89 28.93 1.76
CA GLY A 450 11.57 27.65 1.77
C GLY A 450 12.20 27.40 0.39
N THR A 451 13.45 26.97 0.36
CA THR A 451 14.14 26.58 -0.86
C THR A 451 14.71 25.19 -0.69
N LEU A 452 14.43 24.30 -1.64
CA LEU A 452 15.10 23.01 -1.74
C LEU A 452 16.41 23.17 -2.51
N ASN A 453 17.51 22.77 -1.88
CA ASN A 453 18.87 22.90 -2.37
C ASN A 453 19.28 21.67 -3.21
N SER A 454 20.30 21.83 -4.05
CA SER A 454 20.76 20.79 -4.97
C SER A 454 21.38 19.58 -4.26
N ASP A 455 21.84 19.76 -3.02
CA ASP A 455 22.36 18.70 -2.15
C ASP A 455 21.26 17.93 -1.40
N GLY A 456 19.97 18.21 -1.70
CA GLY A 456 18.82 17.63 -1.02
C GLY A 456 18.49 18.25 0.33
N SER A 457 19.20 19.28 0.79
CA SER A 457 18.82 20.06 1.97
C SER A 457 17.69 21.05 1.66
N ALA A 458 17.07 21.61 2.70
CA ALA A 458 16.14 22.73 2.58
C ALA A 458 16.62 23.91 3.41
N THR A 459 16.57 25.11 2.85
CA THR A 459 16.74 26.37 3.58
C THR A 459 15.37 26.97 3.86
N VAL A 460 15.05 27.17 5.14
CA VAL A 460 13.78 27.73 5.60
C VAL A 460 14.04 29.08 6.27
N ARG A 461 13.35 30.12 5.80
CA ARG A 461 13.47 31.48 6.35
C ARG A 461 12.45 31.71 7.46
N VAL A 462 12.95 31.84 8.68
CA VAL A 462 12.19 32.11 9.90
C VAL A 462 12.43 33.56 10.34
N ASN A 463 11.39 34.38 10.37
CA ASN A 463 11.48 35.73 10.96
C ASN A 463 10.95 35.70 12.38
N ALA A 464 11.69 36.31 13.30
CA ALA A 464 11.34 36.40 14.71
C ALA A 464 11.79 37.72 15.31
N GLN A 465 11.22 38.06 16.47
CA GLN A 465 11.59 39.23 17.26
C GLN A 465 12.01 38.81 18.67
N PHE A 466 12.92 39.56 19.27
CA PHE A 466 13.28 39.49 20.67
C PHE A 466 12.75 40.73 21.37
N ALA A 467 12.08 40.56 22.52
CA ALA A 467 11.51 41.67 23.27
C ALA A 467 12.61 42.58 23.82
N ALA A 468 12.30 43.87 23.99
CA ALA A 468 13.22 44.82 24.61
C ALA A 468 13.64 44.33 26.00
N GLY A 469 14.95 44.32 26.27
CA GLY A 469 15.50 43.90 27.57
C GLY A 469 15.47 42.39 27.85
N SER A 470 15.07 41.53 26.90
CA SER A 470 14.99 40.08 27.13
C SER A 470 16.32 39.32 27.01
N GLY A 471 17.39 40.00 26.56
CA GLY A 471 18.72 39.41 26.38
C GLY A 471 19.52 39.34 27.68
N SER A 472 20.36 38.32 27.83
CA SER A 472 21.30 38.20 28.94
C SER A 472 22.45 39.19 28.78
N ILE A 473 22.80 39.94 29.83
CA ILE A 473 23.89 40.92 29.80
C ILE A 473 25.26 40.20 29.81
N LEU A 474 26.13 40.51 28.85
CA LEU A 474 27.49 39.97 28.76
C LEU A 474 28.47 40.83 29.56
N LEU A 475 28.75 40.44 30.81
CA LEU A 475 29.54 41.23 31.77
C LEU A 475 31.08 41.08 31.67
N LEU A 476 31.62 40.15 30.86
CA LEU A 476 33.07 39.86 30.83
C LEU A 476 33.67 40.03 29.42
N LEU A 477 34.73 40.85 29.35
CA LEU A 477 35.60 41.19 28.22
C LEU A 477 34.96 41.93 27.02
N SER A 478 33.74 41.61 26.58
CA SER A 478 33.00 42.38 25.55
C SER A 478 32.20 43.56 26.11
N GLY A 479 31.85 43.53 27.41
CA GLY A 479 31.11 44.59 28.09
C GLY A 479 31.90 45.90 28.28
N LEU A 480 33.23 45.88 28.24
CA LEU A 480 34.06 47.09 28.38
C LEU A 480 33.94 48.04 27.18
N THR A 481 33.83 47.51 25.95
CA THR A 481 33.65 48.33 24.74
C THR A 481 32.22 48.85 24.62
N CYS A 482 31.23 48.02 24.96
CA CYS A 482 29.82 48.43 25.06
C CYS A 482 29.61 49.51 26.13
N GLY A 483 30.15 49.32 27.33
CA GLY A 483 30.02 50.26 28.45
C GLY A 483 30.68 51.62 28.17
N LEU A 484 31.84 51.65 27.48
CA LEU A 484 32.51 52.89 27.07
C LEU A 484 31.71 53.69 26.03
N LEU A 485 30.89 53.00 25.21
CA LEU A 485 30.05 53.58 24.16
C LEU A 485 28.60 53.82 24.62
N GLY A 486 28.28 53.58 25.90
CA GLY A 486 26.92 53.72 26.43
C GLY A 486 25.91 52.69 25.92
N LEU A 487 26.39 51.52 25.46
CA LEU A 487 25.59 50.44 24.89
C LEU A 487 25.47 49.25 25.87
N LEU A 488 24.38 48.49 25.74
CA LEU A 488 24.19 47.20 26.41
C LEU A 488 24.60 46.06 25.47
N CYS A 489 25.63 45.30 25.83
CA CYS A 489 25.99 44.05 25.16
C CYS A 489 25.06 42.92 25.65
N LEU A 490 24.27 42.35 24.75
CA LEU A 490 23.23 41.37 25.06
C LEU A 490 23.43 40.07 24.27
N GLN A 491 23.12 38.95 24.89
CA GLN A 491 22.98 37.65 24.24
C GLN A 491 21.52 37.22 24.23
N TYR A 492 21.00 36.97 23.03
CA TYR A 492 19.68 36.38 22.81
C TYR A 492 19.84 34.91 22.42
N THR A 493 18.91 34.06 22.83
CA THR A 493 18.90 32.64 22.45
C THR A 493 17.57 32.32 21.80
N ILE A 494 17.60 31.71 20.62
CA ILE A 494 16.42 31.18 19.92
C ILE A 494 16.58 29.69 19.70
N SER A 495 15.53 28.90 19.95
CA SER A 495 15.53 27.45 19.68
C SER A 495 14.40 27.05 18.75
N VAL A 496 14.77 26.47 17.62
CA VAL A 496 13.91 26.15 16.48
C VAL A 496 13.82 24.62 16.33
N PRO A 497 12.67 23.99 16.65
CA PRO A 497 12.53 22.54 16.55
C PRO A 497 12.39 22.09 15.09
N MET A 498 12.81 20.86 14.78
CA MET A 498 12.62 20.27 13.45
C MET A 498 11.15 20.14 13.05
N ALA A 499 10.21 20.21 14.00
CA ALA A 499 8.77 20.14 13.73
C ALA A 499 8.25 21.25 12.78
N ILE A 500 9.04 22.30 12.51
CA ILE A 500 8.77 23.29 11.42
C ILE A 500 8.74 22.62 10.03
N LEU A 501 9.49 21.53 9.86
CA LEU A 501 9.43 20.63 8.71
C LEU A 501 8.84 19.29 9.19
N ALA A 502 7.53 19.17 9.11
CA ALA A 502 6.79 17.96 9.47
C ALA A 502 6.75 16.97 8.29
N ASP A 503 6.38 15.72 8.54
CA ASP A 503 6.08 14.78 7.46
C ASP A 503 4.85 15.21 6.69
N HIS A 504 4.87 15.00 5.38
CA HIS A 504 3.66 15.16 4.57
C HIS A 504 2.62 14.11 4.96
N ALA A 505 1.34 14.46 4.92
CA ALA A 505 0.23 13.53 5.16
C ALA A 505 0.21 12.29 4.25
N LEU A 506 0.99 12.29 3.17
CA LEU A 506 1.12 11.18 2.22
C LEU A 506 1.88 10.00 2.81
N ILE A 507 2.88 10.30 3.63
CA ILE A 507 3.72 9.30 4.29
C ILE A 507 3.26 9.01 5.71
N ASP A 508 2.26 9.76 6.22
CA ASP A 508 1.57 9.46 7.47
C ASP A 508 0.62 8.27 7.25
N PRO A 509 0.92 7.11 7.85
CA PRO A 509 0.14 5.91 7.62
C PRO A 509 -1.17 5.92 8.42
N THR A 510 -1.32 6.80 9.40
CA THR A 510 -2.55 7.01 10.16
C THR A 510 -3.54 7.88 9.41
N ASN A 511 -3.06 8.63 8.42
CA ASN A 511 -3.90 9.44 7.55
C ASN A 511 -4.94 8.57 6.83
N SER A 512 -6.22 8.88 7.02
CA SER A 512 -7.35 8.12 6.50
C SER A 512 -7.55 8.26 5.00
N GLN A 513 -6.95 9.29 4.38
CA GLN A 513 -7.11 9.58 2.96
C GLN A 513 -5.93 9.04 2.13
N TYR A 514 -4.70 9.23 2.60
CA TYR A 514 -3.48 8.97 1.84
C TYR A 514 -2.58 7.87 2.43
N GLY A 515 -2.78 7.51 3.70
CA GLY A 515 -1.93 6.54 4.41
C GLY A 515 -2.06 5.09 3.91
N TRP A 516 -3.04 4.80 3.04
CA TRP A 516 -3.30 3.46 2.52
C TRP A 516 -2.12 2.90 1.72
N LEU A 517 -1.39 3.73 0.96
CA LEU A 517 -0.28 3.28 0.10
C LEU A 517 0.80 2.60 0.95
N TYR A 518 1.21 3.29 2.02
CA TYR A 518 2.23 2.84 2.95
C TYR A 518 1.75 1.73 3.88
N ARG A 519 0.51 1.83 4.36
CA ARG A 519 -0.14 0.82 5.20
C ARG A 519 -0.22 -0.55 4.51
N ASN A 520 -0.54 -0.56 3.22
CA ASN A 520 -0.64 -1.75 2.38
C ASN A 520 0.67 -2.09 1.66
N ARG A 521 1.76 -1.37 1.98
CA ARG A 521 3.11 -1.62 1.49
C ARG A 521 3.28 -1.55 -0.03
N TRP A 522 2.41 -0.83 -0.73
CA TRP A 522 2.49 -0.67 -2.19
C TRP A 522 3.76 0.10 -2.62
N GLN A 523 4.34 0.92 -1.73
CA GLN A 523 5.63 1.56 -1.96
C GLN A 523 6.77 0.57 -2.19
N GLU A 524 6.69 -0.65 -1.62
CA GLU A 524 7.74 -1.67 -1.71
C GLU A 524 7.82 -2.32 -3.10
N VAL A 525 6.76 -2.17 -3.90
CA VAL A 525 6.66 -2.61 -5.30
C VAL A 525 6.48 -1.44 -6.26
N SER A 526 6.78 -0.24 -5.80
CA SER A 526 6.70 0.95 -6.62
C SER A 526 8.08 1.39 -7.09
N TYR A 527 8.18 1.72 -8.37
CA TYR A 527 9.30 2.44 -8.95
C TYR A 527 8.87 3.89 -9.18
N TYR A 528 9.73 4.83 -8.83
CA TYR A 528 9.47 6.26 -8.90
C TYR A 528 10.53 6.90 -9.80
N ALA A 529 10.09 7.79 -10.70
CA ALA A 529 11.00 8.55 -11.54
C ALA A 529 10.50 9.97 -11.79
N ILE A 530 11.44 10.90 -11.89
CA ILE A 530 11.19 12.31 -12.17
C ILE A 530 12.15 12.86 -13.23
N ALA A 531 11.68 13.84 -13.97
CA ALA A 531 12.51 14.63 -14.86
C ALA A 531 13.57 15.39 -14.05
N PRO A 532 14.85 15.46 -14.49
CA PRO A 532 15.88 16.20 -13.78
C PRO A 532 15.52 17.68 -13.53
N GLY A 533 14.74 18.28 -14.43
CA GLY A 533 14.30 19.67 -14.29
C GLY A 533 13.37 19.94 -13.11
N ILE A 534 12.67 18.93 -12.57
CA ILE A 534 11.76 19.09 -11.42
C ILE A 534 12.28 18.47 -10.12
N ALA A 535 13.51 17.95 -10.13
CA ALA A 535 14.19 17.52 -8.92
C ALA A 535 14.51 18.73 -8.01
N PRO A 536 14.89 18.52 -6.74
CA PRO A 536 15.32 19.61 -5.85
C PRO A 536 16.38 20.50 -6.50
N SER A 537 16.17 21.83 -6.49
CA SER A 537 16.98 22.84 -7.21
C SER A 537 17.08 22.70 -8.73
N GLY A 538 16.26 21.87 -9.36
CA GLY A 538 16.15 21.81 -10.82
C GLY A 538 15.60 23.11 -11.43
N ALA A 539 15.66 23.23 -12.76
CA ALA A 539 15.18 24.39 -13.51
C ALA A 539 13.67 24.67 -13.39
N ARG A 540 12.91 23.77 -12.75
CA ARG A 540 11.45 23.78 -12.57
C ARG A 540 10.69 23.73 -13.90
N SER A 541 11.33 23.16 -14.92
CA SER A 541 10.79 23.08 -16.28
C SER A 541 11.09 21.70 -16.88
N CYS A 542 10.11 21.14 -17.57
CA CYS A 542 10.32 20.10 -18.58
C CYS A 542 9.36 20.42 -19.73
N THR A 543 9.91 20.68 -20.92
CA THR A 543 9.17 21.22 -22.08
C THR A 543 9.37 20.41 -23.35
N THR A 544 10.46 19.66 -23.43
CA THR A 544 10.84 18.81 -24.57
C THR A 544 11.05 17.36 -24.13
N SER A 545 11.01 16.44 -25.09
CA SER A 545 11.30 15.03 -24.87
C SER A 545 12.69 14.74 -24.26
N THR A 546 13.64 15.65 -24.43
CA THR A 546 14.99 15.58 -23.87
C THR A 546 15.08 16.07 -22.42
N SER A 547 14.14 16.90 -21.98
CA SER A 547 14.09 17.45 -20.62
C SER A 547 13.05 16.75 -19.74
N CYS A 548 12.09 16.07 -20.36
CA CYS A 548 11.01 15.30 -19.74
C CYS A 548 11.26 13.80 -19.81
N LEU A 549 10.52 13.03 -19.01
CA LEU A 549 10.50 11.58 -19.13
C LEU A 549 9.77 11.17 -20.43
N GLN A 550 10.38 10.25 -21.17
CA GLN A 550 9.71 9.56 -22.28
C GLN A 550 8.89 8.40 -21.73
N VAL A 551 7.60 8.37 -22.08
CA VAL A 551 6.75 7.20 -21.83
C VAL A 551 6.11 6.82 -23.15
N ASN A 552 6.68 5.83 -23.83
CA ASN A 552 6.18 5.31 -25.09
C ASN A 552 4.76 4.76 -24.90
N TYR A 553 3.97 4.86 -25.97
CA TYR A 553 2.54 4.49 -25.99
C TYR A 553 1.65 5.32 -25.05
N SER A 554 2.19 6.39 -24.43
CA SER A 554 1.40 7.41 -23.76
C SER A 554 0.89 8.45 -24.77
N PRO A 555 -0.36 8.94 -24.65
CA PRO A 555 -0.80 10.12 -25.41
C PRO A 555 0.01 11.39 -25.05
N ASP A 556 0.69 11.38 -23.89
CA ASP A 556 1.52 12.47 -23.38
C ASP A 556 3.02 12.14 -23.44
N ALA A 557 3.45 11.27 -24.36
CA ALA A 557 4.85 10.90 -24.51
C ALA A 557 5.76 12.14 -24.58
N GLY A 558 6.76 12.18 -23.70
CA GLY A 558 7.70 13.29 -23.60
C GLY A 558 7.19 14.57 -22.97
N LYS A 559 6.06 14.50 -22.27
CA LYS A 559 5.55 15.58 -21.40
C LYS A 559 5.56 15.22 -19.92
N HIS A 560 5.94 13.98 -19.59
CA HIS A 560 5.90 13.47 -18.23
C HIS A 560 7.00 14.11 -17.39
N ARG A 561 6.57 14.67 -16.27
CA ARG A 561 7.42 15.32 -15.27
C ARG A 561 7.75 14.32 -14.17
N GLY A 562 6.77 13.61 -13.65
CA GLY A 562 6.99 12.53 -12.69
C GLY A 562 6.05 11.35 -12.94
N ILE A 563 6.55 10.15 -12.71
CA ILE A 563 5.81 8.90 -12.84
C ILE A 563 6.04 8.01 -11.63
N LEU A 564 5.06 7.15 -11.38
CA LEU A 564 5.21 5.97 -10.55
C LEU A 564 4.84 4.75 -11.40
N VAL A 565 5.54 3.65 -11.22
CA VAL A 565 5.20 2.35 -11.78
C VAL A 565 4.94 1.40 -10.62
N ILE A 566 3.78 0.77 -10.60
CA ILE A 566 3.48 -0.36 -9.73
C ILE A 566 3.92 -1.61 -10.47
N GLY A 567 5.01 -2.22 -10.00
CA GLY A 567 5.48 -3.49 -10.54
C GLY A 567 4.51 -4.59 -10.14
N GLY A 568 4.17 -5.45 -11.11
CA GLY A 568 3.21 -6.53 -10.87
C GLY A 568 3.82 -7.73 -10.17
N GLN A 569 3.20 -8.89 -10.37
CA GLN A 569 3.72 -10.16 -9.87
C GLN A 569 5.12 -10.45 -10.42
N LYS A 570 5.94 -11.13 -9.62
CA LYS A 570 7.27 -11.59 -10.08
C LYS A 570 7.15 -12.37 -11.37
N LEU A 571 7.79 -11.88 -12.42
CA LEU A 571 7.93 -12.60 -13.68
C LEU A 571 9.30 -13.27 -13.75
N ALA A 572 9.33 -14.48 -14.35
CA ALA A 572 10.54 -14.99 -14.97
C ALA A 572 10.67 -14.25 -16.30
N THR A 573 11.40 -13.15 -16.27
CA THR A 573 11.50 -12.19 -17.39
C THR A 573 12.92 -12.15 -17.93
N LEU A 574 13.18 -11.26 -18.89
CA LEU A 574 14.53 -10.92 -19.31
C LEU A 574 14.99 -9.69 -18.53
N ASP A 575 16.27 -9.62 -18.14
CA ASP A 575 16.86 -8.36 -17.69
C ASP A 575 16.85 -7.35 -18.84
N GLY A 576 17.06 -6.06 -18.55
CA GLY A 576 17.13 -5.04 -19.60
C GLY A 576 18.29 -5.19 -20.58
N SER A 577 19.07 -6.29 -20.50
CA SER A 577 20.08 -6.73 -21.46
C SER A 577 19.65 -7.98 -22.26
N GLY A 578 18.43 -8.50 -22.05
CA GLY A 578 17.88 -9.65 -22.75
C GLY A 578 18.19 -11.02 -22.14
N ASN A 579 18.76 -11.12 -20.93
CA ASN A 579 19.08 -12.39 -20.29
C ASN A 579 17.99 -12.87 -19.32
N PRO A 580 17.71 -14.17 -19.17
CA PRO A 580 16.75 -14.66 -18.18
C PRO A 580 17.07 -14.16 -16.77
N TYR A 581 16.08 -13.56 -16.12
CA TYR A 581 16.17 -12.98 -14.80
C TYR A 581 14.91 -13.29 -13.98
N THR A 582 15.11 -13.65 -12.72
CA THR A 582 14.01 -13.79 -11.75
C THR A 582 14.06 -12.62 -10.80
N GLN A 583 12.98 -11.85 -10.77
CA GLN A 583 12.87 -10.66 -9.92
C GLN A 583 13.03 -11.01 -8.44
N VAL A 584 13.85 -10.21 -7.74
CA VAL A 584 14.04 -10.31 -6.29
C VAL A 584 13.11 -9.33 -5.58
N ARG A 585 12.61 -9.73 -4.42
CA ARG A 585 11.79 -8.90 -3.54
C ARG A 585 12.27 -9.15 -2.11
N PRO A 586 12.48 -8.11 -1.28
CA PRO A 586 12.43 -6.69 -1.60
C PRO A 586 13.42 -6.30 -2.70
N ALA A 587 13.07 -5.29 -3.52
CA ALA A 587 13.89 -4.88 -4.64
C ALA A 587 15.28 -4.37 -4.19
N THR A 588 16.28 -4.72 -4.98
CA THR A 588 17.70 -4.36 -4.89
C THR A 588 18.23 -3.72 -6.17
N ALA A 589 17.43 -3.69 -7.23
CA ALA A 589 17.69 -2.97 -8.47
C ALA A 589 16.38 -2.61 -9.18
N ALA A 590 16.44 -1.74 -10.20
CA ALA A 590 15.27 -1.37 -11.00
C ALA A 590 14.60 -2.59 -11.66
N LYS A 591 15.41 -3.50 -12.24
CA LYS A 591 14.96 -4.78 -12.84
C LYS A 591 14.26 -5.73 -11.89
N ASP A 592 14.35 -5.48 -10.57
CA ASP A 592 13.52 -6.23 -9.65
C ASP A 592 12.07 -5.77 -9.82
N ILE A 593 11.79 -4.46 -9.87
CA ILE A 593 10.41 -3.95 -9.93
C ILE A 593 9.87 -3.90 -11.36
N LEU A 594 10.70 -3.44 -12.29
CA LEU A 594 10.33 -3.14 -13.68
C LEU A 594 10.60 -4.33 -14.61
N ASP A 595 9.79 -4.42 -15.66
CA ASP A 595 9.88 -5.47 -16.66
C ASP A 595 10.50 -5.00 -17.99
N ASP A 596 11.12 -5.93 -18.73
CA ASP A 596 11.56 -5.76 -20.12
C ASP A 596 12.32 -4.43 -20.37
N LEU A 597 11.83 -3.59 -21.31
CA LEU A 597 12.47 -2.33 -21.69
C LEU A 597 12.48 -1.29 -20.57
N ASN A 598 11.63 -1.44 -19.55
CA ASN A 598 11.66 -0.61 -18.35
C ASN A 598 12.76 -1.06 -17.37
N ALA A 599 13.27 -2.29 -17.46
CA ALA A 599 14.18 -2.88 -16.47
C ALA A 599 15.52 -2.12 -16.30
N ASN A 600 15.95 -1.37 -17.32
CA ASN A 600 17.15 -0.53 -17.24
C ASN A 600 16.94 0.79 -16.48
N GLY A 601 15.69 1.16 -16.15
CA GLY A 601 15.37 2.36 -15.38
C GLY A 601 15.81 3.68 -16.04
N ALA A 602 16.02 3.68 -17.36
CA ALA A 602 16.44 4.86 -18.10
C ALA A 602 15.25 5.83 -18.33
N SER A 603 15.53 7.05 -18.80
CA SER A 603 14.54 8.12 -19.06
C SER A 603 13.45 7.80 -20.09
N THR A 604 13.42 6.57 -20.63
CA THR A 604 12.42 6.06 -21.55
C THR A 604 11.75 4.84 -20.96
N TYR A 605 10.45 4.94 -20.78
CA TYR A 605 9.58 3.91 -20.24
C TYR A 605 8.50 3.54 -21.25
N GLU A 606 7.79 2.43 -21.07
CA GLU A 606 6.70 1.98 -21.94
C GLU A 606 5.46 1.62 -21.13
N LEU A 607 4.29 2.14 -21.50
CA LEU A 607 3.02 1.92 -20.78
C LEU A 607 2.43 0.52 -20.95
N ARG A 608 2.62 -0.07 -22.14
CA ARG A 608 2.15 -1.40 -22.55
C ARG A 608 2.58 -1.65 -23.99
N SER A 609 3.73 -2.29 -24.21
CA SER A 609 4.12 -2.74 -25.54
C SER A 609 3.17 -3.83 -26.02
N PRO A 610 2.38 -3.63 -27.10
CA PRO A 610 1.41 -4.62 -27.56
C PRO A 610 2.03 -5.98 -27.87
N THR A 611 3.28 -6.00 -28.32
CA THR A 611 4.04 -7.20 -28.65
C THR A 611 4.47 -8.01 -27.41
N LEU A 612 4.78 -7.33 -26.30
CA LEU A 612 5.28 -7.97 -25.06
C LEU A 612 4.14 -8.46 -24.15
N VAL A 613 2.98 -7.80 -24.20
CA VAL A 613 1.77 -8.23 -23.47
C VAL A 613 1.30 -9.61 -23.92
N ILE A 614 1.49 -9.96 -25.20
CA ILE A 614 1.10 -11.27 -25.77
C ILE A 614 1.96 -12.40 -25.16
N ASN A 615 3.21 -12.12 -24.80
CA ASN A 615 4.14 -13.10 -24.24
C ASN A 615 4.15 -13.14 -22.71
N ARG A 616 3.32 -12.33 -22.03
CA ARG A 616 3.24 -12.21 -20.56
C ARG A 616 4.58 -11.86 -19.89
N SER A 617 5.48 -11.19 -20.62
CA SER A 617 6.77 -10.71 -20.08
C SER A 617 6.68 -9.33 -19.42
N PHE A 618 5.51 -8.68 -19.53
CA PHE A 618 5.27 -7.30 -19.11
C PHE A 618 3.98 -7.18 -18.28
N ASN A 619 4.07 -6.77 -17.02
CA ASN A 619 2.94 -6.50 -16.13
C ASN A 619 3.03 -5.18 -15.35
N ASP A 620 3.90 -4.25 -15.76
CA ASP A 620 4.02 -2.93 -15.15
C ASP A 620 2.74 -2.09 -15.31
N HIS A 621 2.31 -1.47 -14.21
CA HIS A 621 1.18 -0.55 -14.17
C HIS A 621 1.64 0.89 -13.89
N PHE A 622 1.40 1.79 -14.83
CA PHE A 622 1.85 3.18 -14.74
C PHE A 622 0.84 4.09 -14.05
N ALA A 623 1.37 5.03 -13.29
CA ALA A 623 0.65 6.12 -12.67
C ALA A 623 1.38 7.46 -12.92
N VAL A 624 0.64 8.48 -13.34
CA VAL A 624 1.21 9.79 -13.65
C VAL A 624 1.16 10.65 -12.39
N ILE A 625 2.32 11.22 -11.99
CA ILE A 625 2.40 12.18 -10.88
C ILE A 625 2.19 13.60 -11.41
N ASP A 626 2.93 13.97 -12.46
CA ASP A 626 2.84 15.28 -13.08
C ASP A 626 3.19 15.21 -14.57
N LYS A 627 2.59 16.10 -15.37
CA LYS A 627 2.89 16.29 -16.79
C LYS A 627 2.76 17.77 -17.19
N ASN A 628 3.49 18.15 -18.25
CA ASN A 628 3.46 19.49 -18.85
C ASN A 628 2.21 19.73 -19.71
#